data_AF-A0A354AZ21-F1
#
_entry.id   AF-A0A354AZ21-F1
#
_cell.length_a   1.000
_cell.length_b   1.000
_cell.length_c   1.000
_cell.angle_alpha   90.00
_cell.angle_beta   90.00
_cell.angle_gamma   90.00
#
_symmetry.space_group_name_H-M   'P 1'
#
loop_
_entity.id
_entity.type
_entity.pdbx_description
1 polymer ?
#
loop_
_entity_poly.entity_id
_entity_poly.type
_entity_poly.pdbx_seq_one_letter_code
_entity_poly.pdbx_strand_id
1 'polypeptide(L)'
;MSVALGQAQRQLMAQPEPRPANRESGPRPRRSWLATFKPPSPACSLALSLGLCLAIVGCGPSGEQKRQTALEQQRQQQLARQGLENCRRDQARLKALLLAIERQQDQLRQLQTAQYQGTSQPQPPDPALAARFSREDQELDELRYRERLQAWQMAEQRAYGHWLEAQASQREQLRRESQSLSSQLRRLNPALFKSSSDVQIDPNAVKRASRCEPADFGLSAKDKGDQMGQ
;
A
#
# COMPACT_ATOMS: atom_id res chain seq x y z
N MET A 1 46.95 33.59 14.10
CA MET A 1 45.53 34.01 14.07
C MET A 1 44.74 32.92 13.35
N SER A 2 44.33 31.86 14.06
CA SER A 2 43.89 30.60 13.42
C SER A 2 42.64 30.00 14.08
N VAL A 3 41.65 30.84 14.41
CA VAL A 3 40.36 30.39 14.95
C VAL A 3 39.24 31.13 14.24
N ALA A 4 38.99 30.82 12.96
CA ALA A 4 37.83 31.37 12.24
C ALA A 4 37.30 30.52 11.07
N LEU A 5 37.90 29.37 10.74
CA LEU A 5 37.44 28.53 9.61
C LEU A 5 36.59 27.32 10.03
N GLY A 6 36.36 27.11 11.33
CA GLY A 6 35.60 25.95 11.84
C GLY A 6 34.09 26.12 11.95
N GLN A 7 33.53 27.32 11.74
CA GLN A 7 32.10 27.58 11.96
C GLN A 7 31.26 27.71 10.68
N ALA A 8 31.88 27.96 9.52
CA ALA A 8 31.13 28.07 8.26
C ALA A 8 30.58 26.73 7.74
N GLN A 9 31.12 25.59 8.17
CA GLN A 9 30.74 24.27 7.66
C GLN A 9 29.58 23.60 8.43
N ARG A 10 29.08 24.21 9.52
CA ARG A 10 27.90 23.70 10.26
C ARG A 10 26.57 24.33 9.85
N GLN A 11 26.54 25.37 9.01
CA GLN A 11 25.30 26.04 8.63
C GLN A 11 24.66 25.54 7.34
N LEU A 12 25.36 24.74 6.51
CA LEU A 12 24.82 24.18 5.26
C LEU A 12 24.08 22.84 5.42
N MET A 13 24.00 22.29 6.64
CA MET A 13 23.30 21.04 6.97
C MET A 13 22.04 21.26 7.82
N ALA A 14 21.53 22.49 7.89
CA ALA A 14 20.21 22.76 8.45
C ALA A 14 19.14 22.39 7.42
N GLN A 15 18.74 21.11 7.42
CA GLN A 15 17.50 20.72 6.75
C GLN A 15 16.34 21.55 7.31
N PRO A 16 15.47 22.13 6.47
CA PRO A 16 14.23 22.71 6.95
C PRO A 16 13.34 21.58 7.48
N GLU A 17 13.01 21.62 8.77
CA GLU A 17 11.93 20.81 9.33
C GLU A 17 10.64 21.03 8.51
N PRO A 18 9.87 19.97 8.20
CA PRO A 18 8.56 20.14 7.62
C PRO A 18 7.65 20.83 8.64
N ARG A 19 7.32 22.10 8.39
CA ARG A 19 6.24 22.81 9.09
C ARG A 19 4.97 21.95 9.02
N PRO A 20 4.28 21.69 10.15
CA PRO A 20 2.94 21.14 10.08
C PRO A 20 2.06 22.13 9.32
N ALA A 21 1.40 21.63 8.27
CA ALA A 21 0.44 22.40 7.49
C ALA A 21 -0.64 22.92 8.44
N ASN A 22 -0.61 24.24 8.65
CA ASN A 22 -1.68 24.96 9.31
C ASN A 22 -2.97 24.70 8.53
N ARG A 23 -3.94 24.17 9.25
CA ARG A 23 -5.27 23.82 8.77
C ARG A 23 -6.06 25.13 8.66
N GLU A 24 -5.82 25.90 7.61
CA GLU A 24 -6.68 27.04 7.28
C GLU A 24 -8.00 26.52 6.70
N SER A 25 -8.98 26.59 7.59
CA SER A 25 -10.41 26.57 7.37
C SER A 25 -10.84 27.48 6.21
N GLY A 26 -11.12 26.87 5.06
CA GLY A 26 -11.92 27.46 3.99
C GLY A 26 -13.43 27.23 4.19
N PRO A 27 -14.29 28.15 3.72
CA PRO A 27 -15.69 28.24 4.09
C PRO A 27 -16.55 27.13 3.46
N ARG A 28 -17.45 26.58 4.28
CA ARG A 28 -18.46 25.58 3.87
C ARG A 28 -19.46 26.21 2.89
N PRO A 29 -19.76 25.58 1.74
CA PRO A 29 -20.92 25.95 0.97
C PRO A 29 -22.20 25.51 1.70
N ARG A 30 -23.07 26.50 1.93
CA ARG A 30 -24.50 26.33 2.23
C ARG A 30 -25.13 25.43 1.16
N ARG A 31 -25.64 24.27 1.57
CA ARG A 31 -26.83 23.67 0.96
C ARG A 31 -27.75 23.16 2.06
N SER A 32 -28.75 24.00 2.33
CA SER A 32 -30.08 23.64 2.82
C SER A 32 -30.58 22.38 2.13
N TRP A 33 -31.16 21.45 2.88
CA TRP A 33 -32.37 20.66 2.60
C TRP A 33 -32.44 19.59 3.69
N LEU A 34 -32.98 19.97 4.85
CA LEU A 34 -33.59 18.99 5.75
C LEU A 34 -35.04 19.40 5.93
N ALA A 35 -35.87 18.70 5.18
CA ALA A 35 -37.28 18.55 5.48
C ALA A 35 -37.41 18.08 6.93
N THR A 36 -38.24 18.79 7.65
CA THR A 36 -38.79 18.48 8.96
C THR A 36 -39.39 17.07 8.97
N PHE A 37 -38.66 16.09 9.51
CA PHE A 37 -39.27 14.84 9.95
C PHE A 37 -39.38 14.86 11.47
N LYS A 38 -40.60 15.22 11.88
CA LYS A 38 -41.14 15.20 13.23
C LYS A 38 -41.20 13.74 13.73
N PRO A 39 -40.54 13.37 14.83
CA PRO A 39 -40.77 12.07 15.46
C PRO A 39 -42.09 12.11 16.24
N PRO A 40 -43.02 11.15 16.06
CA PRO A 40 -44.10 10.96 16.99
C PRO A 40 -43.59 10.21 18.24
N SER A 41 -43.79 10.84 19.38
CA SER A 41 -43.65 10.27 20.72
C SER A 41 -44.52 9.01 20.88
N PRO A 42 -44.04 7.93 21.53
CA PRO A 42 -44.90 6.84 21.95
C PRO A 42 -45.59 7.20 23.27
N ALA A 43 -46.84 7.67 23.18
CA ALA A 43 -47.73 7.75 24.32
C ALA A 43 -48.31 6.36 24.62
N CYS A 44 -48.32 6.03 25.91
CA CYS A 44 -49.10 4.98 26.55
C CYS A 44 -50.46 4.73 25.89
N SER A 45 -50.78 3.47 25.66
CA SER A 45 -52.13 2.95 25.83
C SER A 45 -52.04 1.47 26.19
N LEU A 46 -52.07 1.22 27.50
CA LEU A 46 -52.56 -0.01 28.08
C LEU A 46 -54.04 -0.13 27.72
N ALA A 47 -54.42 -1.18 27.00
CA ALA A 47 -55.80 -1.64 26.97
C ALA A 47 -55.80 -3.17 26.84
N LEU A 48 -56.25 -3.81 27.91
CA LEU A 48 -56.64 -5.21 27.95
C LEU A 48 -57.73 -5.51 26.91
N SER A 49 -57.57 -6.60 26.17
CA SER A 49 -58.68 -7.45 25.78
C SER A 49 -58.25 -8.91 25.73
N LEU A 50 -58.69 -9.64 26.76
CA LEU A 50 -58.87 -11.07 26.73
C LEU A 50 -59.90 -11.43 25.64
N GLY A 51 -59.62 -12.46 24.85
CA GLY A 51 -60.68 -13.22 24.19
C GLY A 51 -60.42 -13.61 22.74
N LEU A 52 -60.07 -14.89 22.57
CA LEU A 52 -60.71 -15.78 21.61
C LEU A 52 -60.52 -15.47 20.10
N CYS A 53 -59.61 -16.19 19.46
CA CYS A 53 -60.00 -17.25 18.51
C CYS A 53 -58.77 -18.00 17.96
N LEU A 54 -58.79 -19.30 18.20
CA LEU A 54 -58.07 -20.32 17.44
C LEU A 54 -58.39 -20.17 15.94
N ALA A 55 -57.39 -19.80 15.14
CA ALA A 55 -57.19 -20.25 13.75
C ALA A 55 -56.07 -19.43 13.09
N ILE A 56 -54.82 -19.58 13.54
CA ILE A 56 -53.72 -19.49 12.58
C ILE A 56 -53.53 -20.90 12.05
N VAL A 57 -54.36 -21.20 11.05
CA VAL A 57 -54.08 -22.17 10.00
C VAL A 57 -52.57 -22.16 9.76
N GLY A 58 -51.94 -23.32 9.94
CA GLY A 58 -50.56 -23.53 9.54
C GLY A 58 -50.40 -23.19 8.06
N CYS A 59 -50.03 -21.94 7.77
CA CYS A 59 -49.42 -21.53 6.53
C CYS A 59 -48.03 -22.19 6.50
N GLY A 60 -48.00 -23.50 6.26
CA GLY A 60 -46.82 -24.13 5.72
C GLY A 60 -46.47 -23.40 4.41
N PRO A 61 -45.18 -23.16 4.13
CA PRO A 61 -44.77 -22.44 2.93
C PRO A 61 -45.49 -23.07 1.74
N SER A 62 -46.24 -22.24 1.00
CA SER A 62 -47.01 -22.67 -0.16
C SER A 62 -46.09 -23.43 -1.11
N GLY A 63 -46.62 -24.39 -1.87
CA GLY A 63 -45.82 -25.23 -2.78
C GLY A 63 -44.93 -24.40 -3.74
N GLU A 64 -45.36 -23.18 -4.07
CA GLU A 64 -44.58 -22.20 -4.83
C GLU A 64 -43.38 -21.65 -4.06
N GLN A 65 -43.52 -21.37 -2.77
CA GLN A 65 -42.45 -20.85 -1.91
C GLN A 65 -41.35 -21.90 -1.66
N LYS A 66 -41.71 -23.19 -1.57
CA LYS A 66 -40.76 -24.32 -1.54
C LYS A 66 -40.01 -24.48 -2.88
N ARG A 67 -40.70 -24.30 -4.02
CA ARG A 67 -40.07 -24.35 -5.34
C ARG A 67 -39.14 -23.16 -5.58
N GLN A 68 -39.52 -21.95 -5.15
CA GLN A 68 -38.67 -20.76 -5.23
C GLN A 68 -37.41 -20.90 -4.38
N THR A 69 -37.52 -21.35 -3.13
CA THR A 69 -36.34 -21.60 -2.27
C THR A 69 -35.43 -22.70 -2.83
N ALA A 70 -35.99 -23.77 -3.40
CA ALA A 70 -35.20 -24.81 -4.06
C ALA A 70 -34.44 -24.29 -5.30
N LEU A 71 -35.08 -23.46 -6.13
CA LEU A 71 -34.45 -22.82 -7.29
C LEU A 71 -33.36 -21.83 -6.88
N GLU A 72 -33.60 -21.04 -5.82
CA GLU A 72 -32.60 -20.14 -5.24
C GLU A 72 -31.40 -20.91 -4.69
N GLN A 73 -31.62 -22.00 -3.95
CA GLN A 73 -30.55 -22.86 -3.45
C GLN A 73 -29.73 -23.46 -4.59
N GLN A 74 -30.38 -23.97 -5.65
CA GLN A 74 -29.69 -24.52 -6.81
C GLN A 74 -28.85 -23.44 -7.52
N ARG A 75 -29.38 -22.22 -7.64
CA ARG A 75 -28.65 -21.08 -8.23
C ARG A 75 -27.44 -20.69 -7.39
N GLN A 76 -27.58 -20.66 -6.06
CA GLN A 76 -26.46 -20.39 -5.15
C GLN A 76 -25.37 -21.46 -5.24
N GLN A 77 -25.76 -22.74 -5.33
CA GLN A 77 -24.80 -23.83 -5.52
C GLN A 77 -24.06 -23.74 -6.86
N GLN A 78 -24.75 -23.39 -7.95
CA GLN A 78 -24.11 -23.17 -9.25
C GLN A 78 -23.12 -22.02 -9.21
N LEU A 79 -23.48 -20.89 -8.59
CA LEU A 79 -22.60 -19.75 -8.40
C LEU A 79 -21.37 -20.11 -7.55
N ALA A 80 -21.55 -20.91 -6.50
CA ALA A 80 -20.47 -21.40 -5.66
C ALA A 80 -19.49 -22.31 -6.43
N ARG A 81 -20.01 -23.24 -7.25
CA ARG A 81 -19.18 -24.11 -8.11
C ARG A 81 -18.40 -23.31 -9.16
N GLN A 82 -19.05 -22.36 -9.83
CA GLN A 82 -18.39 -21.45 -10.78
C GLN A 82 -17.31 -20.61 -10.08
N GLY A 83 -17.58 -20.11 -8.87
CA GLY A 83 -16.62 -19.39 -8.05
C GLY A 83 -15.38 -20.21 -7.72
N LEU A 84 -15.57 -21.48 -7.34
CA LEU A 84 -14.47 -22.42 -7.06
C LEU A 84 -13.61 -22.69 -8.29
N GLU A 85 -14.23 -22.93 -9.45
CA GLU A 85 -13.53 -23.17 -10.71
C GLU A 85 -12.70 -21.95 -11.14
N ASN A 86 -13.28 -20.76 -11.05
CA ASN A 86 -12.59 -19.51 -11.35
C ASN A 86 -11.40 -19.30 -10.38
N CYS A 87 -11.59 -19.55 -9.08
CA CYS A 87 -10.52 -19.50 -8.10
C CYS A 87 -9.36 -20.43 -8.47
N ARG A 88 -9.65 -21.69 -8.82
CA ARG A 88 -8.63 -22.67 -9.22
C ARG A 88 -7.91 -22.25 -10.50
N ARG A 89 -8.64 -21.74 -11.49
CA ARG A 89 -8.07 -21.23 -12.75
C ARG A 89 -7.11 -20.07 -12.51
N ASP A 90 -7.49 -19.15 -11.62
CA ASP A 90 -6.75 -17.92 -11.38
C ASP A 90 -5.69 -18.03 -10.27
N GLN A 91 -5.62 -19.18 -9.57
CA GLN A 91 -4.75 -19.38 -8.41
C GLN A 91 -3.26 -19.12 -8.70
N ALA A 92 -2.76 -19.59 -9.85
CA ALA A 92 -1.37 -19.38 -10.23
C ALA A 92 -1.08 -17.88 -10.48
N ARG A 93 -2.00 -17.19 -11.16
CA ARG A 93 -1.91 -15.76 -11.43
C ARG A 93 -1.98 -14.94 -10.15
N LEU A 94 -2.87 -15.31 -9.23
CA LEU A 94 -2.98 -14.70 -7.91
C LEU A 94 -1.67 -14.79 -7.14
N LYS A 95 -1.07 -15.99 -7.05
CA LYS A 95 0.22 -16.19 -6.37
C LYS A 95 1.34 -15.35 -7.01
N ALA A 96 1.40 -15.31 -8.34
CA ALA A 96 2.40 -14.52 -9.06
C ALA A 96 2.27 -13.01 -8.77
N LEU A 97 1.04 -12.48 -8.76
CA LEU A 97 0.79 -11.07 -8.45
C LEU A 97 1.15 -10.72 -7.01
N LEU A 98 0.83 -11.57 -6.04
CA LEU A 98 1.17 -11.35 -4.64
C LEU A 98 2.70 -11.33 -4.43
N LEU A 99 3.42 -12.29 -5.02
CA LEU A 99 4.88 -12.32 -4.98
C LEU A 99 5.50 -11.09 -5.64
N ALA A 100 4.93 -10.63 -6.76
CA ALA A 100 5.39 -9.41 -7.42
C ALA A 100 5.21 -8.18 -6.54
N ILE A 101 4.07 -8.06 -5.84
CA ILE A 101 3.80 -6.96 -4.89
C ILE A 101 4.79 -7.01 -3.72
N GLU A 102 5.06 -8.19 -3.17
CA GLU A 102 6.01 -8.36 -2.07
C GLU A 102 7.43 -7.91 -2.47
N ARG A 103 7.92 -8.37 -3.62
CA ARG A 103 9.23 -7.95 -4.16
C ARG A 103 9.34 -6.44 -4.35
N GLN A 104 8.27 -5.81 -4.83
CA GLN A 104 8.22 -4.35 -5.04
C GLN A 104 8.26 -3.60 -3.70
N GLN A 105 7.61 -4.12 -2.66
CA GLN A 105 7.71 -3.56 -1.31
C GLN A 105 9.12 -3.71 -0.73
N ASP A 106 9.78 -4.85 -0.95
CA ASP A 106 11.17 -5.05 -0.55
C ASP A 106 12.12 -4.07 -1.25
N GLN A 107 11.96 -3.89 -2.57
CA GLN A 107 12.75 -2.92 -3.33
C GLN A 107 12.54 -1.49 -2.83
N LEU A 108 11.29 -1.11 -2.52
CA LEU A 108 11.00 0.19 -1.92
C LEU A 108 11.66 0.36 -0.54
N ARG A 109 11.66 -0.69 0.31
CA ARG A 109 12.36 -0.67 1.61
C ARG A 109 13.86 -0.52 1.43
N GLN A 110 14.46 -1.22 0.47
CA GLN A 110 15.89 -1.12 0.17
C GLN A 110 16.28 0.28 -0.31
N LEU A 111 15.46 0.92 -1.14
CA LEU A 111 15.70 2.30 -1.56
C LEU A 111 15.59 3.29 -0.41
N GLN A 112 14.70 3.06 0.57
CA GLN A 112 14.57 3.91 1.75
C GLN A 112 15.79 3.86 2.67
N THR A 113 16.50 2.73 2.71
CA THR A 113 17.71 2.56 3.54
C THR A 113 19.00 2.80 2.76
N ALA A 114 18.92 2.96 1.44
CA ALA A 114 20.08 3.22 0.60
C ALA A 114 20.72 4.56 0.95
N GLN A 115 22.04 4.54 1.09
CA GLN A 115 22.85 5.72 1.37
C GLN A 115 23.75 6.01 0.18
N TYR A 116 23.97 7.29 -0.08
CA TYR A 116 24.93 7.71 -1.08
C TYR A 116 26.34 7.34 -0.62
N GLN A 117 27.10 6.67 -1.49
CA GLN A 117 28.49 6.33 -1.26
C GLN A 117 29.35 7.22 -2.14
N GLY A 118 29.94 8.23 -1.50
CA GLY A 118 30.80 9.19 -2.18
C GLY A 118 32.17 8.65 -2.54
N THR A 119 32.87 9.37 -3.40
CA THR A 119 34.26 9.06 -3.73
C THR A 119 35.22 9.57 -2.65
N SER A 120 36.39 8.96 -2.52
CA SER A 120 37.38 9.38 -1.52
C SER A 120 37.90 10.78 -1.82
N GLN A 121 37.89 11.66 -0.81
CA GLN A 121 38.48 12.99 -0.91
C GLN A 121 39.99 12.92 -1.24
N PRO A 122 40.51 13.82 -2.08
CA PRO A 122 41.95 13.94 -2.30
C PRO A 122 42.69 14.16 -0.99
N GLN A 123 43.82 13.47 -0.81
CA GLN A 123 44.66 13.64 0.38
C GLN A 123 45.55 14.89 0.26
N PRO A 124 45.78 15.61 1.37
CA PRO A 124 46.73 16.70 1.39
C PRO A 124 48.16 16.18 1.17
N PRO A 125 49.08 17.04 0.69
CA PRO A 125 50.50 16.70 0.64
C PRO A 125 51.03 16.29 2.03
N ASP A 126 51.88 15.27 2.09
CA ASP A 126 52.49 14.84 3.35
C ASP A 126 53.50 15.90 3.83
N PRO A 127 53.33 16.48 5.03
CA PRO A 127 54.22 17.52 5.54
C PRO A 127 55.67 17.06 5.69
N ALA A 128 55.91 15.79 6.03
CA ALA A 128 57.26 15.26 6.21
C ALA A 128 58.01 15.11 4.87
N LEU A 129 57.26 14.85 3.80
CA LEU A 129 57.78 14.78 2.44
C LEU A 129 57.92 16.19 1.84
N ALA A 130 56.93 17.06 2.06
CA ALA A 130 56.92 18.45 1.58
C ALA A 130 58.13 19.24 2.07
N ALA A 131 58.54 19.04 3.33
CA ALA A 131 59.71 19.69 3.94
C ALA A 131 61.05 19.37 3.25
N ARG A 132 61.10 18.36 2.36
CA ARG A 132 62.31 18.00 1.59
C ARG A 132 62.46 18.81 0.29
N PHE A 133 61.40 19.48 -0.14
CA PHE A 133 61.37 20.23 -1.40
C PHE A 133 61.61 21.74 -1.19
N SER A 134 61.89 22.45 -2.28
CA SER A 134 61.98 23.90 -2.27
C SER A 134 60.63 24.53 -1.88
N ARG A 135 60.65 25.78 -1.44
CA ARG A 135 59.42 26.48 -1.06
C ARG A 135 58.49 26.66 -2.26
N GLU A 136 59.06 26.95 -3.42
CA GLU A 136 58.32 27.13 -4.67
C GLU A 136 57.60 25.83 -5.08
N ASP A 137 58.24 24.67 -4.91
CA ASP A 137 57.62 23.37 -5.16
C ASP A 137 56.49 23.07 -4.16
N GLN A 138 56.68 23.42 -2.89
CA GLN A 138 55.64 23.27 -1.86
C GLN A 138 54.40 24.09 -2.21
N GLU A 139 54.58 25.36 -2.61
CA GLU A 139 53.48 26.25 -3.00
C GLU A 139 52.74 25.72 -4.25
N LEU A 140 53.48 25.15 -5.21
CA LEU A 140 52.88 24.53 -6.40
C LEU A 140 52.07 23.28 -6.08
N ASP A 141 52.55 22.42 -5.19
CA ASP A 141 51.81 21.21 -4.78
C ASP A 141 50.57 21.55 -3.95
N GLU A 142 50.63 22.60 -3.11
CA GLU A 142 49.46 23.15 -2.43
C GLU A 142 48.42 23.72 -3.40
N LEU A 143 48.86 24.42 -4.46
CA LEU A 143 47.97 24.89 -5.52
C LEU A 143 47.29 23.72 -6.23
N ARG A 144 48.05 22.72 -6.67
CA ARG A 144 47.51 21.51 -7.32
C ARG A 144 46.55 20.75 -6.40
N TYR A 145 46.87 20.65 -5.11
CA TYR A 145 45.97 20.04 -4.14
C TYR A 145 44.64 20.79 -4.03
N ARG A 146 44.67 22.13 -3.94
CA ARG A 146 43.47 22.97 -3.90
C ARG A 146 42.61 22.80 -5.15
N GLU A 147 43.22 22.79 -6.33
CA GLU A 147 42.52 22.55 -7.60
C GLU A 147 41.86 21.17 -7.64
N ARG A 148 42.59 20.10 -7.26
CA ARG A 148 42.02 18.74 -7.17
C ARG A 148 40.88 18.66 -6.16
N LEU A 149 41.02 19.29 -5.01
CA LEU A 149 39.99 19.33 -3.98
C LEU A 149 38.73 20.01 -4.49
N GLN A 150 38.85 21.16 -5.16
CA GLN A 150 37.73 21.87 -5.74
C GLN A 150 37.05 21.05 -6.85
N ALA A 151 37.84 20.45 -7.74
CA ALA A 151 37.31 19.58 -8.81
C ALA A 151 36.56 18.37 -8.23
N TRP A 152 37.11 17.75 -7.17
CA TRP A 152 36.46 16.65 -6.45
C TRP A 152 35.13 17.11 -5.83
N GLN A 153 35.09 18.25 -5.12
CA GLN A 153 33.85 18.78 -4.53
C GLN A 153 32.76 19.01 -5.58
N MET A 154 33.11 19.57 -6.74
CA MET A 154 32.18 19.80 -7.85
C MET A 154 31.71 18.49 -8.50
N ALA A 155 32.56 17.47 -8.58
CA ALA A 155 32.19 16.15 -9.06
C ALA A 155 31.25 15.44 -8.06
N GLU A 156 31.58 15.50 -6.77
CA GLU A 156 30.84 14.88 -5.69
C GLU A 156 29.42 15.46 -5.55
N GLN A 157 29.27 16.78 -5.66
CA GLN A 157 27.95 17.44 -5.68
C GLN A 157 27.09 16.99 -6.86
N ARG A 158 27.69 16.88 -8.07
CA ARG A 158 26.98 16.39 -9.26
C ARG A 158 26.58 14.93 -9.11
N ALA A 159 27.48 14.09 -8.63
CA ALA A 159 27.22 12.67 -8.40
C ALA A 159 26.10 12.48 -7.36
N TYR A 160 26.12 13.25 -6.27
CA TYR A 160 25.05 13.24 -5.28
C TYR A 160 23.70 13.70 -5.87
N GLY A 161 23.70 14.75 -6.69
CA GLY A 161 22.50 15.21 -7.40
C GLY A 161 21.91 14.13 -8.30
N HIS A 162 22.73 13.48 -9.13
CA HIS A 162 22.30 12.37 -9.97
C HIS A 162 21.78 11.18 -9.16
N TRP A 163 22.42 10.87 -8.02
CA TRP A 163 21.95 9.82 -7.13
C TRP A 163 20.55 10.12 -6.56
N LEU A 164 20.29 11.38 -6.15
CA LEU A 164 18.96 11.80 -5.68
C LEU A 164 17.88 11.68 -6.77
N GLU A 165 18.20 12.12 -7.99
CA GLU A 165 17.28 12.02 -9.14
C GLU A 165 16.98 10.57 -9.48
N ALA A 166 17.99 9.71 -9.51
CA ALA A 166 17.85 8.28 -9.75
C ALA A 166 16.97 7.62 -8.68
N GLN A 167 17.22 7.93 -7.40
CA GLN A 167 16.40 7.48 -6.27
C GLN A 167 14.94 7.90 -6.40
N ALA A 168 14.69 9.18 -6.73
CA ALA A 168 13.34 9.69 -6.90
C ALA A 168 12.60 9.01 -8.06
N SER A 169 13.29 8.88 -9.21
CA SER A 169 12.76 8.20 -10.39
C SER A 169 12.42 6.74 -10.11
N GLN A 170 13.33 6.00 -9.47
CA GLN A 170 13.14 4.60 -9.16
C GLN A 170 12.00 4.38 -8.16
N ARG A 171 11.90 5.22 -7.11
CA ARG A 171 10.78 5.18 -6.17
C ARG A 171 9.43 5.40 -6.86
N GLU A 172 9.37 6.36 -7.77
CA GLU A 172 8.15 6.67 -8.50
C GLU A 172 7.77 5.54 -9.47
N GLN A 173 8.76 4.94 -10.15
CA GLN A 173 8.53 3.76 -10.98
C GLN A 173 7.95 2.60 -10.17
N LEU A 174 8.59 2.21 -9.06
CA LEU A 174 8.10 1.12 -8.19
C LEU A 174 6.71 1.43 -7.63
N ARG A 175 6.42 2.70 -7.32
CA ARG A 175 5.08 3.13 -6.88
C ARG A 175 4.03 2.89 -7.96
N ARG A 176 4.31 3.28 -9.21
CA ARG A 176 3.41 3.05 -10.35
C ARG A 176 3.21 1.56 -10.64
N GLU A 177 4.29 0.79 -10.60
CA GLU A 177 4.24 -0.66 -10.79
C GLU A 177 3.41 -1.34 -9.70
N SER A 178 3.62 -0.97 -8.42
CA SER A 178 2.83 -1.46 -7.29
C SER A 178 1.34 -1.11 -7.40
N GLN A 179 1.01 0.10 -7.85
CA GLN A 179 -0.38 0.49 -8.13
C GLN A 179 -0.99 -0.33 -9.27
N SER A 180 -0.24 -0.56 -10.35
CA SER A 180 -0.66 -1.40 -11.47
C SER A 180 -0.93 -2.84 -11.01
N LEU A 181 -0.01 -3.45 -10.27
CA LEU A 181 -0.16 -4.80 -9.71
C LEU A 181 -1.38 -4.88 -8.78
N SER A 182 -1.57 -3.90 -7.90
CA SER A 182 -2.73 -3.82 -7.02
C SER A 182 -4.05 -3.71 -7.80
N SER A 183 -4.07 -2.94 -8.89
CA SER A 183 -5.25 -2.84 -9.77
C SER A 183 -5.55 -4.16 -10.49
N GLN A 184 -4.52 -4.89 -10.92
CA GLN A 184 -4.65 -6.21 -11.53
C GLN A 184 -5.19 -7.22 -10.53
N LEU A 185 -4.64 -7.21 -9.31
CA LEU A 185 -5.07 -8.07 -8.21
C LEU A 185 -6.55 -7.80 -7.86
N ARG A 186 -6.96 -6.53 -7.83
CA ARG A 186 -8.35 -6.14 -7.58
C ARG A 186 -9.31 -6.58 -8.67
N ARG A 187 -8.90 -6.52 -9.95
CA ARG A 187 -9.69 -7.06 -11.07
C ARG A 187 -9.82 -8.58 -11.00
N LEU A 188 -8.78 -9.27 -10.53
CA LEU A 188 -8.76 -10.73 -10.42
C LEU A 188 -9.64 -11.20 -9.25
N ASN A 189 -9.47 -10.62 -8.07
CA ASN A 189 -10.22 -10.98 -6.88
C ASN A 189 -10.41 -9.76 -5.95
N PRO A 190 -11.57 -9.08 -6.02
CA PRO A 190 -11.84 -7.91 -5.18
C PRO A 190 -12.04 -8.27 -3.71
N ALA A 191 -12.36 -9.53 -3.39
CA ALA A 191 -12.58 -9.99 -2.01
C ALA A 191 -11.29 -10.04 -1.17
N LEU A 192 -10.13 -9.81 -1.79
CA LEU A 192 -8.83 -9.72 -1.11
C LEU A 192 -8.63 -8.40 -0.37
N PHE A 193 -9.44 -7.38 -0.66
CA PHE A 193 -9.30 -6.04 -0.10
C PHE A 193 -10.38 -5.81 0.97
N LYS A 194 -10.00 -5.18 2.08
CA LYS A 194 -10.93 -4.90 3.20
C LYS A 194 -12.06 -3.95 2.82
N SER A 195 -11.80 -3.04 1.88
CA SER A 195 -12.80 -2.12 1.34
C SER A 195 -12.52 -1.85 -0.15
N SER A 196 -13.53 -1.35 -0.87
CA SER A 196 -13.43 -1.04 -2.30
C SER A 196 -12.43 0.08 -2.61
N SER A 197 -12.01 0.87 -1.62
CA SER A 197 -11.02 1.93 -1.74
C SER A 197 -9.67 1.62 -1.08
N ASP A 198 -9.58 0.59 -0.24
CA ASP A 198 -8.33 0.30 0.50
C ASP A 198 -7.23 -0.33 -0.35
N VAL A 199 -6.00 0.11 -0.11
CA VAL A 199 -4.79 -0.53 -0.64
C VAL A 199 -4.36 -1.71 0.24
N GLN A 200 -4.93 -1.84 1.45
CA GLN A 200 -4.60 -2.92 2.37
C GLN A 200 -5.22 -4.25 1.94
N ILE A 201 -4.34 -5.21 1.64
CA ILE A 201 -4.69 -6.60 1.36
C ILE A 201 -4.98 -7.30 2.70
N ASP A 202 -6.13 -7.97 2.81
CA ASP A 202 -6.46 -8.78 3.98
C ASP A 202 -5.69 -10.12 3.92
N PRO A 203 -4.76 -10.38 4.85
CA PRO A 203 -3.99 -11.62 4.86
C PRO A 203 -4.87 -12.87 5.03
N ASN A 204 -6.03 -12.74 5.69
CA ASN A 204 -6.95 -13.86 5.82
C ASN A 204 -7.68 -14.16 4.51
N ALA A 205 -8.07 -13.13 3.77
CA ALA A 205 -8.64 -13.28 2.43
C ALA A 205 -7.65 -13.90 1.45
N VAL A 206 -6.37 -13.50 1.51
CA VAL A 206 -5.30 -14.13 0.72
C VAL A 206 -5.17 -15.61 1.05
N LYS A 207 -5.16 -16.00 2.34
CA LYS A 207 -5.09 -17.41 2.73
C LYS A 207 -6.25 -18.22 2.16
N ARG A 208 -7.50 -17.73 2.26
CA ARG A 208 -8.67 -18.39 1.66
C ARG A 208 -8.55 -18.53 0.15
N ALA A 209 -8.31 -17.41 -0.55
CA ALA A 209 -8.18 -17.38 -2.00
C ALA A 209 -6.99 -18.22 -2.52
N SER A 210 -5.96 -18.40 -1.71
CA SER A 210 -4.81 -19.25 -2.07
C SER A 210 -5.10 -20.75 -1.98
N ARG A 211 -6.11 -21.17 -1.20
CA ARG A 211 -6.48 -22.58 -1.01
C ARG A 211 -7.56 -23.04 -1.98
N CYS A 212 -8.50 -22.16 -2.33
CA CYS A 212 -9.64 -22.49 -3.20
C CYS A 212 -10.36 -23.77 -2.72
N GLU A 213 -10.69 -23.85 -1.43
CA GLU A 213 -11.38 -25.01 -0.86
C GLU A 213 -12.89 -24.90 -1.06
N PRO A 214 -13.61 -26.02 -1.29
CA PRO A 214 -15.07 -26.01 -1.44
C PRO A 214 -15.80 -25.34 -0.26
N ALA A 215 -15.28 -25.52 0.96
CA ALA A 215 -15.85 -24.94 2.18
C ALA A 215 -15.84 -23.40 2.16
N ASP A 216 -14.85 -22.77 1.51
CA ASP A 216 -14.77 -21.31 1.36
C ASP A 216 -15.90 -20.75 0.46
N PHE A 217 -16.53 -21.61 -0.34
CA PHE A 217 -17.64 -21.27 -1.24
C PHE A 217 -19.00 -21.80 -0.73
N GLY A 218 -19.06 -22.33 0.50
CA GLY A 218 -20.28 -22.90 1.06
C GLY A 218 -20.67 -24.25 0.44
N LEU A 219 -19.75 -24.93 -0.23
CA LEU A 219 -19.94 -26.28 -0.76
C LEU A 219 -19.51 -27.30 0.31
N SER A 220 -20.39 -28.24 0.63
CA SER A 220 -20.09 -29.31 1.59
C SER A 220 -19.18 -30.36 0.95
N ALA A 221 -18.32 -30.99 1.75
CA ALA A 221 -17.41 -32.04 1.28
C ALA A 221 -18.13 -33.25 0.63
N LYS A 222 -19.45 -33.40 0.87
CA LYS A 222 -20.29 -34.45 0.28
C LYS A 222 -20.47 -34.32 -1.25
N ASP A 223 -20.36 -33.11 -1.80
CA ASP A 223 -20.48 -32.88 -3.26
C ASP A 223 -19.29 -33.42 -4.08
N LYS A 224 -18.22 -33.91 -3.44
CA LYS A 224 -17.07 -34.54 -4.14
C LYS A 224 -17.39 -35.94 -4.70
N GLY A 225 -18.44 -36.60 -4.20
CA GLY A 225 -18.71 -38.02 -4.48
C GLY A 225 -19.37 -38.30 -5.84
N ASP A 226 -20.17 -37.37 -6.37
CA ASP A 226 -21.04 -37.68 -7.52
C ASP A 226 -20.41 -37.38 -8.89
N GLN A 227 -19.14 -36.97 -8.96
CA GLN A 227 -18.47 -36.60 -10.22
C GLN A 227 -17.39 -37.59 -10.71
N MET A 228 -17.14 -38.71 -10.03
CA MET A 228 -16.27 -39.78 -10.54
C MET A 228 -17.02 -40.94 -11.21
N GLY A 229 -18.25 -40.71 -11.66
CA GLY A 229 -19.11 -41.74 -12.25
C GLY A 229 -19.84 -41.29 -13.50
N GLN A 230 -19.14 -40.72 -14.49
CA GLN A 230 -19.53 -40.71 -15.90
C GLN A 230 -18.30 -40.77 -16.79
#